data_AF-R7N1Y0-F1
#
_entry.id   AF-R7N1Y0-F1
#
_cell.length_a   1.000
_cell.length_b   1.000
_cell.length_c   1.000
_cell.angle_alpha   90.00
_cell.angle_beta   90.00
_cell.angle_gamma   90.00
#
_symmetry.space_group_name_H-M   'P 1'
#
loop_
_entity.id
_entity.type
_entity.pdbx_description
1 polymer ?
#
loop_
_entity_poly.entity_id
_entity_poly.type
_entity_poly.pdbx_seq_one_letter_code
_entity_poly.pdbx_strand_id
1 'polypeptide(L)'
;MKVIQFHLKDRADGRLAFDTEPDCIAYTGTHDNNTIRGWYEEDLTPSQQLHVRQMLGLSDEAAPQEIAAALIAYTCRRRAETVIIPMQDLLALPSSDRMNTPGVAEGNWHWQLQDGQLTFDIARWLAKVCRESGR
;
A
#
# COMPACT_ATOMS: atom_id res chain seq x y z
N MET A 1 -6.18 6.57 -13.16
CA MET A 1 -5.57 5.71 -12.13
C MET A 1 -4.72 6.56 -11.20
N LYS A 2 -4.69 6.26 -9.89
CA LYS A 2 -3.83 6.89 -8.88
C LYS A 2 -3.15 5.82 -8.04
N VAL A 3 -1.87 5.99 -7.70
CA VAL A 3 -1.11 5.01 -6.90
C VAL A 3 -0.47 5.72 -5.72
N ILE A 4 -0.76 5.29 -4.49
CA ILE A 4 -0.32 6.01 -3.27
C ILE A 4 1.21 6.14 -3.18
N GLN A 5 1.96 5.13 -3.64
CA GLN A 5 3.42 5.13 -3.64
C GLN A 5 4.06 6.26 -4.47
N PHE A 6 3.34 6.79 -5.46
CA PHE A 6 3.81 7.94 -6.24
C PHE A 6 3.41 9.28 -5.63
N HIS A 7 2.49 9.27 -4.67
CA HIS A 7 1.92 10.47 -4.05
C HIS A 7 2.50 10.78 -2.68
N LEU A 8 2.94 9.75 -1.96
CA LEU A 8 3.54 9.87 -0.63
C LEU A 8 5.07 9.73 -0.68
N LYS A 9 5.69 10.26 -1.75
CA LYS A 9 7.13 10.43 -1.90
C LYS A 9 7.43 11.77 -2.56
N ASP A 10 8.71 12.09 -2.75
CA ASP A 10 9.12 13.33 -3.40
C ASP A 10 8.53 13.47 -4.80
N ARG A 11 7.96 14.66 -5.03
CA ARG A 11 7.31 15.05 -6.27
C ARG A 11 7.77 16.44 -6.68
N ALA A 12 7.76 16.69 -7.99
CA ALA A 12 8.13 17.99 -8.55
C ALA A 12 7.22 19.14 -8.05
N ASP A 13 5.97 18.83 -7.67
CA ASP A 13 5.03 19.81 -7.13
C ASP A 13 5.14 20.00 -5.60
N GLY A 14 6.05 19.29 -4.94
CA GLY A 14 6.27 19.37 -3.49
C GLY A 14 5.10 18.86 -2.64
N ARG A 15 4.03 18.31 -3.23
CA ARG A 15 2.86 17.83 -2.49
C ARG A 15 3.11 16.42 -1.97
N LEU A 16 2.81 16.17 -0.70
CA LEU A 16 2.92 14.85 -0.07
C LEU A 16 1.56 14.39 0.46
N ALA A 17 0.62 14.20 -0.47
CA ALA A 17 -0.77 13.85 -0.19
C ALA A 17 -1.37 12.98 -1.31
N PHE A 18 -2.28 12.09 -0.93
CA PHE A 18 -3.01 11.23 -1.86
C PHE A 18 -4.47 11.65 -1.97
N ASP A 19 -4.69 12.75 -2.70
CA ASP A 19 -6.04 13.18 -3.06
C ASP A 19 -6.53 12.42 -4.30
N THR A 20 -7.79 11.99 -4.28
CA THR A 20 -8.43 11.35 -5.42
C THR A 20 -9.75 12.03 -5.74
N GLU A 21 -10.06 12.11 -7.03
CA GLU A 21 -11.39 12.40 -7.56
C GLU A 21 -12.29 11.14 -7.52
N PRO A 22 -13.63 11.29 -7.58
CA PRO A 22 -14.54 10.15 -7.65
C PRO A 22 -14.32 9.24 -8.86
N ASP A 23 -14.20 9.82 -10.06
CA ASP A 23 -14.03 9.10 -11.32
C ASP A 23 -12.57 8.64 -11.53
N CYS A 24 -12.06 7.85 -10.59
CA CYS A 24 -10.77 7.21 -10.74
C CYS A 24 -10.67 5.87 -9.99
N ILE A 25 -9.65 5.09 -10.40
CA ILE A 25 -9.24 3.87 -9.72
C ILE A 25 -7.97 4.17 -8.93
N ALA A 26 -8.01 3.91 -7.63
CA ALA A 26 -6.89 4.08 -6.70
C ALA A 26 -6.24 2.72 -6.36
N TYR A 27 -4.93 2.73 -6.22
CA TYR A 27 -4.12 1.57 -5.86
C TYR A 27 -3.19 1.90 -4.70
N THR A 28 -2.93 0.92 -3.85
CA THR A 28 -1.76 0.96 -2.95
C THR A 28 -0.47 0.78 -3.76
N GLY A 29 -0.45 -0.18 -4.67
CA GLY A 29 0.63 -0.40 -5.64
C GLY A 29 0.10 -1.17 -6.84
N THR A 30 0.87 -1.23 -7.92
CA THR A 30 0.65 -2.17 -9.02
C THR A 30 1.64 -3.34 -8.92
N HIS A 31 1.60 -4.26 -9.88
CA HIS A 31 2.59 -5.34 -9.97
C HIS A 31 4.02 -4.84 -10.26
N ASP A 32 4.17 -3.65 -10.86
CA ASP A 32 5.47 -3.03 -11.15
C ASP A 32 6.06 -2.27 -9.96
N ASN A 33 5.25 -2.07 -8.92
CA ASN A 33 5.66 -1.41 -7.69
C ASN A 33 6.27 -2.42 -6.71
N ASN A 34 7.06 -1.91 -5.76
CA ASN A 34 7.37 -2.69 -4.57
C ASN A 34 6.08 -2.97 -3.77
N THR A 35 6.09 -3.95 -2.85
CA THR A 35 4.99 -4.08 -1.89
C THR A 35 4.88 -2.80 -1.08
N ILE A 36 3.71 -2.45 -0.54
CA ILE A 36 3.57 -1.19 0.20
C ILE A 36 4.43 -1.17 1.47
N ARG A 37 4.68 -2.33 2.07
CA ARG A 37 5.64 -2.48 3.16
C ARG A 37 7.06 -2.25 2.66
N GLY A 38 7.47 -2.94 1.60
CA GLY A 38 8.80 -2.81 1.02
C GLY A 38 9.10 -1.38 0.56
N TRP A 39 8.14 -0.75 -0.10
CA TRP A 39 8.18 0.67 -0.46
C TRP A 39 8.40 1.55 0.76
N TYR A 40 7.66 1.33 1.85
CA TYR A 40 7.82 2.10 3.07
C TYR A 40 9.21 1.90 3.69
N GLU A 41 9.66 0.65 3.83
CA GLU A 41 10.90 0.28 4.52
C GLU A 41 12.17 0.63 3.71
N GLU A 42 12.13 0.49 2.37
CA GLU A 42 13.32 0.54 1.51
C GLU A 42 13.31 1.69 0.49
N ASP A 43 12.16 2.09 -0.04
CA ASP A 43 12.08 3.11 -1.09
C ASP A 43 11.96 4.54 -0.51
N LEU A 44 11.45 4.67 0.72
CA LEU A 44 11.31 5.96 1.40
C LEU A 44 12.54 6.31 2.24
N THR A 45 12.88 7.59 2.25
CA THR A 45 13.84 8.17 3.19
C THR A 45 13.28 8.22 4.61
N PRO A 46 14.12 8.31 5.67
CA PRO A 46 13.65 8.40 7.05
C PRO A 46 12.67 9.57 7.32
N SER A 47 12.85 10.71 6.64
CA SER A 47 11.94 11.86 6.77
C SER A 47 10.58 11.59 6.12
N GLN A 48 10.55 10.91 4.97
CA GLN A 48 9.29 10.49 4.32
C GLN A 48 8.58 9.41 5.14
N GLN A 49 9.32 8.45 5.69
CA GLN A 49 8.79 7.44 6.60
C GLN A 49 8.16 8.06 7.85
N LEU A 50 8.79 9.08 8.43
CA LEU A 50 8.25 9.85 9.55
C LEU A 50 6.97 10.59 9.15
N HIS A 51 6.97 11.28 8.01
CA HIS A 51 5.77 11.98 7.51
C HIS A 51 4.59 11.03 7.32
N VAL A 52 4.82 9.88 6.68
CA VAL A 52 3.77 8.87 6.47
C VAL A 52 3.21 8.38 7.81
N ARG A 53 4.06 8.05 8.79
CA ARG A 53 3.59 7.63 10.13
C ARG A 53 2.77 8.71 10.83
N GLN A 54 3.25 9.95 10.82
CA GLN A 54 2.55 11.08 11.42
C GLN A 54 1.21 11.34 10.75
N MET A 55 1.16 11.28 9.41
CA MET A 55 -0.08 11.40 8.63
C MET A 55 -1.10 10.31 9.01
N LEU A 56 -0.62 9.09 9.28
CA LEU A 56 -1.45 7.95 9.69
C LEU A 56 -1.79 7.95 11.19
N GLY A 57 -1.17 8.83 11.99
CA GLY A 57 -1.34 8.86 13.44
C GLY A 57 -0.73 7.65 14.16
N LEU A 58 0.32 7.05 13.60
CA LEU A 58 1.01 5.89 14.16
C LEU A 58 2.18 6.31 15.06
N SER A 59 2.49 5.48 16.07
CA SER A 59 3.65 5.72 16.95
C SER A 59 4.97 5.38 16.26
N ASP A 60 6.08 5.71 16.91
CA ASP A 60 7.39 5.44 16.34
C ASP A 60 7.72 3.93 16.26
N GLU A 61 7.07 3.15 17.12
CA GLU A 61 7.23 1.71 17.30
C GLU A 61 6.23 0.88 16.46
N ALA A 62 5.42 1.52 15.62
CA ALA A 62 4.42 0.83 14.81
C ALA A 62 5.06 -0.25 13.93
N ALA A 63 4.52 -1.46 14.03
CA ALA A 63 5.01 -2.59 13.27
C ALA A 63 4.73 -2.41 11.77
N PRO A 64 5.54 -3.00 10.87
CA PRO A 64 5.34 -2.89 9.42
C PRO A 64 3.93 -3.28 8.96
N GLN A 65 3.31 -4.26 9.62
CA GLN A 65 1.94 -4.70 9.35
C GLN A 65 0.90 -3.60 9.69
N GLU A 66 1.12 -2.84 10.76
CA GLU A 66 0.25 -1.73 11.14
C GLU A 66 0.34 -0.59 10.12
N ILE A 67 1.54 -0.33 9.60
CA ILE A 67 1.76 0.68 8.56
C ILE A 67 1.05 0.27 7.26
N ALA A 68 1.23 -0.96 6.79
CA ALA A 68 0.56 -1.48 5.60
C ALA A 68 -0.98 -1.44 5.75
N ALA A 69 -1.50 -1.91 6.88
CA ALA A 69 -2.92 -1.89 7.19
C ALA A 69 -3.49 -0.46 7.22
N ALA A 70 -2.76 0.49 7.82
CA ALA A 70 -3.16 1.89 7.88
C ALA A 70 -3.13 2.56 6.50
N LEU A 71 -2.15 2.25 5.64
CA LEU A 71 -2.09 2.75 4.26
C LEU A 71 -3.23 2.19 3.39
N ILE A 72 -3.59 0.92 3.57
CA ILE A 72 -4.77 0.32 2.92
C ILE A 72 -6.04 1.06 3.37
N ALA A 73 -6.27 1.20 4.66
CA ALA A 73 -7.45 1.89 5.18
C ALA A 73 -7.50 3.36 4.74
N TYR A 74 -6.35 4.04 4.70
CA TYR A 74 -6.22 5.41 4.20
C TYR A 74 -6.60 5.50 2.71
N THR A 75 -6.14 4.55 1.88
CA THR A 75 -6.49 4.41 0.46
C THR A 75 -7.99 4.18 0.28
N CYS A 76 -8.59 3.27 1.06
CA CYS A 76 -10.03 3.01 1.01
C CYS A 76 -10.87 4.24 1.36
N ARG A 77 -10.42 5.10 2.28
CA ARG A 77 -11.12 6.34 2.65
C ARG A 77 -11.03 7.45 1.60
N ARG A 78 -10.26 7.27 0.52
CA ARG A 78 -10.21 8.25 -0.57
C ARG A 78 -11.49 8.20 -1.39
N ARG A 79 -11.73 9.24 -2.19
CA ARG A 79 -12.98 9.42 -2.96
C ARG A 79 -13.08 8.53 -4.20
N ALA A 80 -11.99 7.86 -4.60
CA ALA A 80 -11.94 7.01 -5.79
C ALA A 80 -13.10 6.01 -5.81
N GLU A 81 -13.78 5.87 -6.95
CA GLU A 81 -14.89 4.94 -7.12
C GLU A 81 -14.45 3.50 -6.86
N THR A 82 -13.26 3.13 -7.35
CA THR A 82 -12.68 1.80 -7.13
C THR A 82 -11.33 1.89 -6.44
N VAL A 83 -11.10 1.01 -5.45
CA VAL A 83 -9.80 0.82 -4.80
C VAL A 83 -9.35 -0.61 -5.02
N ILE A 84 -8.11 -0.79 -5.50
CA ILE A 84 -7.50 -2.10 -5.76
C ILE A 84 -6.25 -2.23 -4.88
N ILE A 85 -6.16 -3.35 -4.19
CA ILE A 85 -5.07 -3.66 -3.26
C ILE A 85 -4.42 -4.96 -3.74
N PRO A 86 -3.11 -4.97 -4.07
CA PRO A 86 -2.36 -6.19 -4.32
C PRO A 86 -2.42 -7.13 -3.13
N MET A 87 -2.43 -8.44 -3.39
CA MET A 87 -2.50 -9.44 -2.32
C MET A 87 -1.29 -9.37 -1.37
N GLN A 88 -0.12 -9.00 -1.90
CA GLN A 88 1.09 -8.80 -1.10
C GLN A 88 0.93 -7.70 -0.04
N ASP A 89 0.21 -6.63 -0.38
CA ASP A 89 -0.06 -5.53 0.54
C ASP A 89 -1.04 -5.96 1.62
N LEU A 90 -2.09 -6.70 1.24
CA LEU A 90 -3.06 -7.27 2.19
C LEU A 90 -2.40 -8.21 3.21
N LEU A 91 -1.35 -8.92 2.78
CA LEU A 91 -0.54 -9.81 3.59
C LEU A 91 0.65 -9.10 4.29
N ALA A 92 0.84 -7.80 4.05
CA ALA A 92 1.96 -7.00 4.56
C ALA A 92 3.35 -7.64 4.31
N LEU A 93 3.54 -8.19 3.10
CA LEU A 93 4.76 -8.89 2.71
C LEU A 93 5.91 -7.91 2.42
N PRO A 94 7.17 -8.29 2.69
CA PRO A 94 8.35 -7.46 2.42
C PRO A 94 8.69 -7.39 0.91
N SER A 95 9.75 -6.64 0.55
CA SER A 95 10.16 -6.44 -0.85
C SER A 95 10.53 -7.73 -1.60
N SER A 96 10.90 -8.79 -0.89
CA SER A 96 11.18 -10.11 -1.50
C SER A 96 9.97 -10.71 -2.22
N ASP A 97 8.77 -10.23 -1.91
CA ASP A 97 7.51 -10.68 -2.48
C ASP A 97 7.00 -9.75 -3.61
N ARG A 98 7.82 -8.79 -4.04
CA ARG A 98 7.53 -7.93 -5.19
C ARG A 98 7.28 -8.76 -6.44
N MET A 99 6.23 -8.41 -7.20
CA MET A 99 5.86 -9.15 -8.41
C MET A 99 6.81 -8.89 -9.58
N ASN A 100 7.08 -7.62 -9.89
CA ASN A 100 7.95 -7.24 -11.01
C ASN A 100 8.81 -6.02 -10.67
N THR A 101 10.07 -6.05 -11.10
CA THR A 101 10.98 -4.91 -11.12
C THR A 101 11.25 -4.51 -12.58
N PRO A 102 10.59 -3.44 -13.08
CA PRO A 102 10.80 -2.97 -14.45
C PRO A 102 12.28 -2.72 -14.76
N GLY A 103 12.72 -3.20 -15.92
CA GLY A 103 14.12 -3.09 -16.36
C GLY A 103 15.03 -4.23 -15.89
N VAL A 104 14.54 -5.14 -15.04
CA VAL A 104 15.26 -6.36 -14.65
C VAL A 104 14.76 -7.54 -15.51
N ALA A 105 15.68 -8.27 -16.14
CA ALA A 105 15.33 -9.31 -17.10
C ALA A 105 14.86 -10.64 -16.46
N GLU A 106 15.38 -10.98 -15.29
CA GLU A 106 15.15 -12.27 -14.63
C GLU A 106 14.62 -12.09 -13.20
N GLY A 107 13.99 -13.13 -12.65
CA GLY A 107 13.50 -13.13 -11.26
C GLY A 107 12.10 -12.55 -11.03
N ASN A 108 11.47 -11.94 -12.03
CA ASN A 108 10.12 -11.37 -11.94
C ASN A 108 9.01 -12.40 -12.19
N TRP A 109 7.78 -12.10 -11.77
CA TRP A 109 6.56 -12.87 -12.04
C TRP A 109 6.46 -14.24 -11.34
N HIS A 110 7.27 -14.45 -10.29
CA HIS A 110 7.32 -15.73 -9.57
C HIS A 110 6.48 -15.74 -8.28
N TRP A 111 6.05 -14.58 -7.78
CA TRP A 111 5.30 -14.52 -6.53
C TRP A 111 4.00 -15.31 -6.64
N GLN A 112 3.77 -16.17 -5.64
CA GLN A 112 2.59 -17.00 -5.54
C GLN A 112 2.08 -16.97 -4.11
N LEU A 113 0.77 -16.83 -3.97
CA LEU A 113 0.09 -17.01 -2.69
C LEU A 113 0.33 -18.44 -2.20
N GLN A 114 0.80 -18.57 -0.97
CA GLN A 114 1.00 -19.86 -0.32
C GLN A 114 -0.25 -20.30 0.44
N ASP A 115 -0.47 -21.61 0.49
CA ASP A 115 -1.56 -22.19 1.25
C ASP A 115 -1.51 -21.74 2.73
N GLY A 116 -2.67 -21.34 3.25
CA GLY A 116 -2.82 -20.91 4.64
C GLY A 116 -2.46 -19.44 4.91
N GLN A 117 -1.95 -18.68 3.94
CA GLN A 117 -1.70 -17.24 4.13
C GLN A 117 -3.00 -16.42 4.22
N LEU A 118 -4.06 -16.84 3.53
CA LEU A 118 -5.37 -16.20 3.64
C LEU A 118 -6.15 -16.78 4.80
N THR A 119 -6.43 -15.94 5.79
CA THR A 119 -7.19 -16.31 6.98
C THR A 119 -8.52 -15.56 7.04
N PHE A 120 -9.47 -16.11 7.80
CA PHE A 120 -10.73 -15.40 8.08
C PHE A 120 -10.51 -14.10 8.84
N ASP A 121 -9.40 -13.93 9.56
CA ASP A 121 -9.09 -12.67 10.25
C ASP A 121 -8.79 -11.55 9.25
N ILE A 122 -8.02 -11.84 8.21
CA ILE A 122 -7.75 -10.91 7.12
C ILE A 122 -9.06 -10.52 6.43
N ALA A 123 -9.91 -11.51 6.11
CA ALA A 123 -11.20 -11.25 5.49
C ALA A 123 -12.13 -10.39 6.37
N ARG A 124 -12.20 -10.67 7.67
CA ARG A 124 -12.99 -9.90 8.64
C ARG A 124 -12.47 -8.47 8.78
N TRP A 125 -11.15 -8.31 8.86
CA TRP A 125 -10.52 -6.99 8.91
C TRP A 125 -10.80 -6.18 7.63
N LEU A 126 -10.60 -6.77 6.45
CA LEU A 126 -10.84 -6.09 5.18
C LEU A 126 -12.32 -5.70 5.03
N ALA A 127 -13.25 -6.59 5.40
CA ALA A 127 -14.68 -6.30 5.39
C ALA A 127 -15.06 -5.16 6.34
N LYS A 128 -14.38 -5.03 7.50
CA LYS A 128 -14.55 -3.90 8.41
C LYS A 128 -14.06 -2.61 7.76
N VAL A 129 -12.86 -2.62 7.16
CA VAL A 129 -12.29 -1.45 6.47
C VAL A 129 -13.21 -0.97 5.35
N CYS A 130 -13.71 -1.87 4.49
CA CYS A 130 -14.63 -1.51 3.42
C CYS A 130 -15.88 -0.81 3.97
N ARG A 131 -16.55 -1.44 4.95
CA ARG A 131 -17.75 -0.89 5.60
C ARG A 131 -17.54 0.50 6.20
N GLU A 132 -16.43 0.70 6.93
CA GLU A 132 -16.10 1.99 7.55
C GLU A 132 -15.75 3.07 6.52
N SER A 133 -15.29 2.67 5.33
CA SER A 133 -14.98 3.57 4.22
C SER A 133 -16.15 3.79 3.24
N GLY A 134 -17.30 3.15 3.46
CA GLY A 134 -18.45 3.24 2.55
C GLY A 134 -18.24 2.49 1.22
N ARG A 135 -17.46 1.41 1.24
CA ARG A 135 -17.19 0.53 0.09
C ARG A 135 -17.82 -0.84 0.28
#